data_AF-A0A0N4YJB9-F1
#
_entry.id   AF-A0A0N4YJB9-F1
#
_cell.length_a   1.000
_cell.length_b   1.000
_cell.length_c   1.000
_cell.angle_alpha   90.00
_cell.angle_beta   90.00
_cell.angle_gamma   90.00
#
_symmetry.space_group_name_H-M   'P 1'
#
loop_
_entity.id
_entity.type
_entity.pdbx_description
1 polymer ?
#
loop_
_entity_poly.entity_id
_entity_poly.type
_entity_poly.pdbx_seq_one_letter_code
_entity_poly.pdbx_strand_id
1 'polypeptide(L)' 'MSPPTFADLGKSPEDLFNKGYTHGFLKVDATTRAGDRKEGEFKTSAAHNLGSGKLGGNLDVKYKIPA' A
#
# COMPACT_ATOMS: atom_id res chain seq x y z
N MET A 1 22.65 -1.49 -11.36
CA MET A 1 22.10 -2.46 -10.40
C MET A 1 22.70 -2.12 -9.05
N SER A 2 22.06 -1.21 -8.32
CA SER A 2 22.52 -0.75 -7.00
C SER A 2 22.25 -1.86 -5.98
N PRO A 3 23.15 -2.09 -5.01
CA PRO A 3 22.92 -3.09 -3.98
C PRO A 3 21.66 -2.77 -3.18
N PRO A 4 20.83 -3.78 -2.84
CA PRO A 4 19.65 -3.57 -2.01
C PRO A 4 20.06 -2.95 -0.67
N THR A 5 19.27 -2.00 -0.20
CA THR A 5 19.50 -1.42 1.12
C THR A 5 19.27 -2.49 2.19
N PHE A 6 19.92 -2.38 3.35
CA PHE A 6 19.78 -3.37 4.43
C PHE A 6 18.31 -3.64 4.81
N ALA A 7 17.42 -2.66 4.62
CA ALA A 7 15.98 -2.77 4.83
C ALA A 7 15.23 -3.62 3.79
N ASP A 8 15.82 -3.87 2.62
CA ASP A 8 15.24 -4.73 1.58
C ASP A 8 15.73 -6.19 1.69
N LEU A 9 16.68 -6.50 2.58
CA LEU A 9 17.08 -7.87 2.90
C LEU A 9 15.96 -8.55 3.69
N GLY A 10 15.31 -9.56 3.10
CA GLY A 10 14.18 -10.27 3.73
C GLY A 10 12.80 -9.72 3.36
N LYS A 11 12.74 -8.61 2.60
CA LYS A 11 11.48 -8.07 2.10
C LYS A 11 10.73 -9.02 1.18
N SER A 12 11.45 -9.78 0.35
CA SER A 12 10.84 -10.77 -0.55
C SER A 12 10.10 -11.89 0.18
N PRO A 13 10.67 -12.57 1.19
CA PRO A 13 9.92 -13.55 1.99
C PRO A 13 8.82 -12.90 2.83
N GLU A 14 9.02 -11.71 3.44
CA GLU A 14 7.94 -11.02 4.15
C GLU A 14 6.75 -10.67 3.25
N ASP A 15 7.00 -10.20 2.03
CA ASP A 15 5.94 -9.91 1.06
C ASP A 15 5.16 -11.18 0.70
N LEU A 16 5.82 -12.35 0.67
CA LEU A 16 5.19 -13.63 0.35
C LEU A 16 4.19 -14.06 1.43
N PHE A 17 4.51 -13.80 2.71
CA PHE A 17 3.65 -14.16 3.84
C PHE A 17 2.61 -13.09 4.19
N ASN A 18 2.87 -11.83 3.88
CA ASN A 18 1.96 -10.72 4.21
C ASN A 18 0.98 -10.37 3.08
N LYS A 19 1.32 -10.60 1.80
CA LYS A 19 0.40 -10.29 0.70
C LYS A 19 -0.74 -11.30 0.60
N GLY A 20 -1.97 -10.80 0.70
CA GLY A 20 -3.20 -11.58 0.47
C GLY A 20 -3.75 -12.31 1.69
N TYR A 21 -3.04 -12.32 2.82
CA TYR A 21 -3.52 -12.91 4.07
C TYR A 21 -4.35 -11.89 4.88
N THR A 22 -5.60 -11.67 4.47
CA THR A 22 -6.59 -10.86 5.21
C THR A 22 -7.69 -11.73 5.78
N HIS A 23 -7.35 -12.64 6.69
CA HIS A 23 -8.36 -13.43 7.42
C HIS A 23 -9.15 -12.52 8.37
N GLY A 24 -10.46 -12.41 8.16
CA GLY A 24 -11.35 -11.61 9.01
C GLY A 24 -11.34 -10.10 8.74
N PHE A 25 -10.69 -9.65 7.66
CA PHE A 25 -10.69 -8.25 7.24
C PHE A 25 -11.15 -8.10 5.79
N LEU A 26 -12.12 -7.22 5.57
CA LEU A 26 -12.46 -6.72 4.25
C LEU A 26 -11.60 -5.49 3.98
N LYS A 27 -10.58 -5.64 3.13
CA LYS A 27 -9.71 -4.54 2.71
C LYS A 27 -10.03 -4.13 1.28
N VAL A 28 -10.28 -2.83 1.07
CA VAL A 28 -10.49 -2.20 -0.23
C VAL A 28 -9.36 -1.22 -0.44
N ASP A 29 -8.53 -1.47 -1.45
CA ASP A 29 -7.43 -0.58 -1.83
C ASP A 29 -7.73 0.01 -3.22
N ALA A 30 -7.82 1.34 -3.31
CA ALA A 30 -7.97 2.10 -4.55
C ALA A 30 -6.72 2.93 -4.79
N THR A 31 -6.01 2.67 -5.89
CA THR A 31 -4.83 3.45 -6.29
C THR A 31 -5.13 4.18 -7.59
N THR A 32 -5.19 5.50 -7.53
CA THR A 32 -5.37 6.37 -8.69
C THR A 32 -4.06 7.09 -8.99
N ARG A 33 -3.60 6.99 -10.23
CA ARG A 33 -2.44 7.74 -10.72
C ARG A 33 -2.92 8.84 -11.65
N ALA A 34 -2.58 10.08 -11.34
CA ALA A 34 -2.97 11.26 -12.09
C ALA A 34 -1.74 11.92 -12.76
N GLY A 35 -1.91 12.34 -14.02
CA GLY A 35 -0.91 13.05 -14.83
C GLY A 35 -0.18 12.17 -15.85
N ASP A 36 0.11 12.73 -17.03
CA ASP A 36 0.81 12.08 -18.16
C ASP A 36 2.18 11.48 -17.80
N ARG A 37 2.80 11.96 -16.72
CA ARG A 37 4.11 11.49 -16.19
C ARG A 37 4.06 10.82 -14.81
N LYS A 38 2.89 10.43 -14.29
CA LYS A 38 2.72 9.85 -12.93
C LYS A 38 3.17 10.80 -11.80
N GLU A 39 2.75 12.06 -11.87
CA GLU A 39 3.12 13.10 -10.92
C GLU A 39 2.28 13.01 -9.63
N GLY A 40 1.01 12.60 -9.71
CA GLY A 40 0.17 12.34 -8.54
C GLY A 40 -0.14 10.85 -8.37
N GLU A 41 0.19 10.28 -7.21
CA GLU A 41 -0.32 8.98 -6.78
C GLU A 41 -1.21 9.16 -5.56
N PHE A 42 -2.50 8.88 -5.72
CA PHE A 42 -3.50 8.86 -4.67
C PHE A 42 -3.79 7.41 -4.31
N LYS A 43 -3.58 7.06 -3.05
CA LYS A 43 -3.89 5.74 -2.51
C LYS A 43 -4.91 5.89 -1.41
N THR A 44 -6.09 5.35 -1.64
CA THR A 44 -7.16 5.28 -0.63
C THR A 44 -7.31 3.82 -0.25
N SER A 45 -7.17 3.50 1.03
CA SER A 45 -7.40 2.17 1.56
C SER A 45 -8.47 2.22 2.65
N ALA A 46 -9.36 1.25 2.66
CA ALA A 46 -10.35 1.06 3.69
C ALA A 46 -10.29 -0.39 4.16
N ALA A 47 -10.08 -0.60 5.45
CA ALA A 47 -10.04 -1.90 6.07
C ALA A 47 -11.16 -2.01 7.10
N HIS A 48 -12.05 -2.98 6.91
CA HIS A 48 -13.12 -3.32 7.82
C HIS A 48 -12.82 -4.65 8.50
N ASN A 49 -12.65 -4.64 9.81
CA ASN A 49 -12.42 -5.83 10.61
C ASN A 49 -13.77 -6.46 11.00
N LEU A 50 -14.08 -7.64 10.47
CA LEU A 50 -15.36 -8.32 10.75
C LEU A 50 -15.42 -8.91 12.17
N GLY A 51 -14.27 -9.19 12.80
CA GLY A 51 -14.20 -9.75 14.15
C GLY A 51 -14.45 -8.73 15.27
N SER A 52 -14.12 -7.45 15.04
CA SER A 52 -14.28 -6.36 16.03
C SER A 52 -15.25 -5.27 15.59
N GLY A 53 -15.77 -5.32 14.36
CA GLY A 53 -16.65 -4.29 13.78
C GLY A 53 -15.96 -2.95 13.51
N LYS A 54 -14.63 -2.89 13.61
CA LYS A 54 -13.87 -1.65 13.46
C LYS A 54 -13.59 -1.37 11.98
N LEU A 55 -13.93 -0.16 11.55
CA LEU A 55 -13.58 0.38 10.24
C LEU A 55 -12.39 1.34 10.38
N GLY A 56 -11.33 1.10 9.64
CA GLY A 56 -10.19 2.01 9.49
C GLY A 56 -10.03 2.43 8.03
N GLY A 57 -9.88 3.73 7.79
CA GLY A 57 -9.57 4.27 6.47
C GLY A 57 -8.22 4.96 6.48
N ASN A 58 -7.49 4.88 5.38
CA ASN A 58 -6.25 5.62 5.17
C ASN A 58 -6.27 6.25 3.76
N LEU A 59 -5.82 7.50 3.68
CA LEU A 59 -5.68 8.28 2.46
C LEU A 59 -4.23 8.78 2.39
N ASP A 60 -3.45 8.17 1.51
CA ASP A 60 -2.08 8.57 1.21
C ASP A 60 -2.05 9.33 -0.11
N VAL A 61 -1.59 10.58 -0.07
CA VAL A 61 -1.38 11.41 -1.26
C VAL A 61 0.11 11.63 -1.45
N LYS A 62 0.65 11.14 -2.57
CA LYS A 62 2.05 11.29 -2.93
C LYS A 62 2.17 12.07 -4.23
N TYR A 63 2.74 13.27 -4.15
CA TYR A 63 3.08 14.06 -5.32
C TYR A 63 4.58 13.97 -5.59
N LYS A 64 4.95 13.52 -6.79
CA LYS A 64 6.32 13.60 -7.29
C LYS A 64 6.50 14.96 -7.92
N ILE A 65 7.20 15.85 -7.21
CA ILE A 65 7.69 17.11 -7.77
C ILE A 65 8.83 16.74 -8.75
N PRO A 66 8.72 17.06 -10.05
CA PRO A 66 9.83 16.90 -10.98
C PRO A 66 10.96 17.87 -10.56
N ALA A 67 12.17 17.33 -10.43
CA ALA A 67 13.41 18.10 -10.31
C ALA A 67 13.98 18.37 -11.71
#